data_AF-A0A2N0QH06-F1
#
_entry.id   AF-A0A2N0QH06-F1
#
_cell.length_a   1.000
_cell.length_b   1.000
_cell.length_c   1.000
_cell.angle_alpha   90.00
_cell.angle_beta   90.00
_cell.angle_gamma   90.00
#
_symmetry.space_group_name_H-M   'P 1'
#
loop_
_entity.id
_entity.type
_entity.pdbx_description
1 polymer ?
#
loop_
_entity_poly.entity_id
_entity_poly.type
_entity_poly.pdbx_seq_one_letter_code
_entity_poly.pdbx_strand_id
1 'polypeptide(L)'
;ITEEFGKFVPKEEVILGARAYFVDTNTGDSSKNCTRYTNFKLIGGKKFISKDFNETEWRESLEEFRNWDCIKIKNPISIFYHLPENLREKILSLVGKKILYLSTESYEYKLLKPGSHKILELKNVSKDILEILQDKNADCSIFATVVDKKKANNDIFNCQIFWPPNQEPKLIIH
;
A
#
# COMPACT_ATOMS: atom_id res chain seq x y z
N ILE A 1 -20.89 9.01 -0.05
CA ILE A 1 -19.81 10.02 -0.30
C ILE A 1 -18.75 9.46 -1.25
N THR A 2 -17.89 8.51 -0.87
CA THR A 2 -16.79 8.08 -1.75
C THR A 2 -17.23 7.35 -3.03
N GLU A 3 -18.43 6.75 -3.04
CA GLU A 3 -19.01 6.15 -4.24
C GLU A 3 -19.45 7.20 -5.27
N GLU A 4 -19.85 8.38 -4.80
CA GLU A 4 -20.38 9.47 -5.63
C GLU A 4 -19.27 10.44 -6.06
N PHE A 5 -18.40 10.83 -5.11
CA PHE A 5 -17.35 11.84 -5.32
C PHE A 5 -15.97 11.23 -5.58
N GLY A 6 -15.84 9.90 -5.55
CA GLY A 6 -14.56 9.22 -5.59
C GLY A 6 -13.80 9.28 -4.26
N LYS A 7 -12.56 8.80 -4.27
CA LYS A 7 -11.71 8.67 -3.06
C LYS A 7 -10.60 9.72 -2.99
N PHE A 8 -10.07 10.12 -4.14
CA PHE A 8 -8.89 10.96 -4.24
C PHE A 8 -9.05 12.02 -5.32
N VAL A 9 -8.35 13.13 -5.11
CA VAL A 9 -8.27 14.26 -6.05
C VAL A 9 -6.82 14.68 -6.25
N PRO A 10 -6.46 15.20 -7.44
CA PRO A 10 -5.14 15.76 -7.67
C PRO A 10 -4.94 16.98 -6.77
N LYS A 11 -3.81 17.03 -6.04
CA LYS A 11 -3.47 18.20 -5.23
C LYS A 11 -2.93 19.35 -6.09
N GLU A 12 -2.13 19.03 -7.10
CA GLU A 12 -1.33 20.01 -7.85
C GLU A 12 -1.35 19.72 -9.35
N GLU A 13 -0.98 18.50 -9.76
CA GLU A 13 -0.69 18.20 -11.16
C GLU A 13 -1.38 16.92 -11.64
N VAL A 14 -1.95 17.00 -12.85
CA VAL A 14 -2.37 15.86 -13.65
C VAL A 14 -1.55 15.83 -14.94
N ILE A 15 -1.08 14.64 -15.33
CA ILE A 15 -0.43 14.45 -16.62
C ILE A 15 -1.48 13.93 -17.58
N LEU A 16 -1.71 14.70 -18.64
CA LEU A 16 -2.58 14.33 -19.75
C LEU A 16 -1.74 13.76 -20.89
N GLY A 17 -2.29 12.80 -21.61
CA GLY A 17 -1.65 12.21 -22.77
C GLY A 17 -2.22 10.83 -23.05
N ALA A 18 -1.36 9.89 -23.41
CA ALA A 18 -1.75 8.51 -23.58
C ALA A 18 -0.73 7.54 -23.01
N ARG A 19 -1.20 6.35 -22.61
CA ARG A 19 -0.38 5.30 -22.01
C ARG A 19 -0.87 3.93 -22.48
N ALA A 20 0.06 3.13 -22.99
CA ALA A 20 -0.09 1.70 -23.16
C ALA A 20 0.61 0.97 -22.01
N TYR A 21 -0.03 -0.04 -21.43
CA TYR A 21 0.61 -0.86 -20.39
C TYR A 21 0.09 -2.30 -20.43
N PHE A 22 0.98 -3.24 -20.14
CA PHE A 22 0.64 -4.66 -20.04
C PHE A 22 -0.01 -4.97 -18.69
N VAL A 23 -1.01 -5.83 -18.73
CA VAL A 23 -1.69 -6.38 -17.56
C VAL A 23 -1.28 -7.83 -17.45
N ASP A 24 -0.52 -8.17 -16.42
CA ASP A 24 -0.27 -9.57 -16.08
C ASP A 24 -1.57 -10.22 -15.63
N THR A 25 -2.13 -11.06 -16.49
CA THR A 25 -3.19 -11.98 -16.10
C THR A 25 -2.53 -13.18 -15.44
N ASN A 26 -2.48 -13.19 -14.10
CA ASN A 26 -2.11 -14.36 -13.31
C ASN A 26 -3.19 -15.46 -13.39
N THR A 27 -3.58 -15.87 -14.60
CA THR A 27 -4.36 -17.08 -14.83
C THR A 27 -3.37 -18.21 -15.07
N GLY A 28 -3.27 -19.14 -14.12
CA GLY A 28 -2.31 -20.26 -14.10
C GLY A 28 -2.48 -21.31 -15.21
N ASP A 29 -2.99 -20.93 -16.38
CA ASP A 29 -3.09 -21.78 -17.56
C ASP A 29 -1.96 -21.40 -18.54
N SER A 30 -0.87 -22.15 -18.45
CA SER A 30 0.33 -22.04 -19.30
C SER A 30 0.15 -22.57 -20.73
N SER A 31 -1.06 -22.55 -21.29
CA SER A 31 -1.36 -23.24 -22.56
C SER A 31 -2.05 -22.41 -23.65
N LYS A 32 -2.27 -21.11 -23.48
CA LYS A 32 -2.86 -20.28 -24.55
C LYS A 32 -1.78 -19.45 -25.21
N ASN A 33 -1.48 -19.79 -26.47
CA ASN A 33 -0.66 -18.99 -27.39
C ASN A 33 -1.00 -17.51 -27.26
N CYS A 34 -0.17 -16.76 -26.52
CA CYS A 34 -0.36 -15.33 -26.32
C CYS A 34 -0.08 -14.62 -27.65
N THR A 35 -1.14 -14.29 -28.37
CA THR A 35 -1.07 -13.24 -29.39
C THR A 35 -0.63 -11.97 -28.67
N ARG A 36 0.48 -11.35 -29.11
CA ARG A 36 1.20 -10.23 -28.44
C ARG A 36 0.35 -9.01 -28.04
N TYR A 37 -0.94 -8.97 -28.40
CA TYR A 37 -1.82 -7.82 -28.29
C TYR A 37 -3.05 -8.03 -27.38
N THR A 38 -3.26 -9.19 -26.76
CA THR A 38 -4.46 -9.42 -25.94
C THR A 38 -4.38 -8.87 -24.52
N ASN A 39 -3.17 -8.56 -24.04
CA ASN A 39 -2.92 -8.33 -22.60
C ASN A 39 -2.48 -6.89 -22.28
N PHE A 40 -2.63 -5.92 -23.19
CA PHE A 40 -2.32 -4.52 -22.87
C PHE A 40 -3.59 -3.66 -22.86
N LYS A 41 -3.59 -2.66 -21.98
CA LYS A 41 -4.63 -1.64 -21.86
C LYS A 41 -4.11 -0.31 -22.41
N LEU A 42 -5.00 0.44 -23.05
CA LEU A 42 -4.75 1.77 -23.56
C LEU A 42 -5.56 2.79 -22.75
N ILE A 43 -4.90 3.89 -22.38
CA ILE A 43 -5.51 5.10 -21.83
C ILE A 43 -5.14 6.24 -22.78
N GLY A 44 -6.11 7.06 -23.18
CA GLY A 44 -5.91 8.09 -24.20
C GLY A 44 -5.63 7.54 -25.60
N GLY A 45 -5.50 8.47 -26.55
CA GLY A 45 -5.47 8.21 -27.99
C GLY A 45 -6.83 7.80 -28.54
N LYS A 46 -6.88 7.60 -29.86
CA LYS A 46 -8.07 7.09 -30.54
C LYS A 46 -8.39 5.68 -30.03
N LYS A 47 -9.65 5.41 -29.70
CA LYS A 47 -10.10 4.09 -29.24
C LYS A 47 -10.15 3.12 -30.43
N PHE A 48 -9.48 1.99 -30.30
CA PHE A 48 -9.53 0.89 -31.26
C PHE A 48 -10.34 -0.26 -30.68
N ILE A 49 -11.11 -0.96 -31.53
CA ILE A 49 -11.66 -2.26 -31.18
C ILE A 49 -10.47 -3.23 -31.19
N SER A 50 -10.27 -3.96 -30.10
CA SER A 50 -9.01 -4.61 -29.66
C SER A 50 -8.30 -5.57 -30.63
N LYS A 51 -8.81 -5.77 -31.85
CA LYS A 51 -8.20 -6.63 -32.88
C LYS A 51 -7.36 -5.86 -33.90
N ASP A 52 -7.53 -4.55 -34.01
CA ASP A 52 -6.91 -3.71 -35.06
C ASP A 52 -6.03 -2.59 -34.47
N PHE A 53 -5.32 -2.85 -33.37
CA PHE A 53 -4.43 -1.84 -32.81
C PHE A 53 -3.27 -1.54 -33.77
N ASN A 54 -3.26 -0.33 -34.32
CA ASN A 54 -2.15 0.21 -35.09
C ASN A 54 -1.43 1.24 -34.22
N GLU A 55 -0.21 0.90 -33.79
CA GLU A 55 0.62 1.78 -32.94
C GLU A 55 0.90 3.13 -33.60
N THR A 56 1.15 3.14 -34.92
CA THR A 56 1.42 4.37 -35.66
C THR A 56 0.20 5.27 -35.69
N GLU A 57 -0.98 4.74 -36.04
CA GLU A 57 -2.23 5.52 -36.03
C GLU A 57 -2.60 6.00 -34.61
N TRP A 58 -2.38 5.16 -33.59
CA TRP A 58 -2.62 5.55 -32.21
C TRP A 58 -1.68 6.68 -31.78
N ARG A 59 -0.38 6.61 -32.12
CA ARG A 59 0.61 7.66 -31.84
C ARG A 59 0.27 8.96 -32.57
N GLU A 60 -0.07 8.89 -33.85
CA GLU A 60 -0.48 10.06 -34.65
C GLU A 60 -1.75 10.70 -34.08
N SER A 61 -2.67 9.91 -33.53
CA SER A 61 -3.85 10.46 -32.86
C SER A 61 -3.53 11.34 -31.65
N LEU A 62 -2.32 11.27 -31.09
CA LEU A 62 -1.89 12.09 -29.96
C LEU A 62 -1.50 13.51 -30.34
N GLU A 63 -1.43 13.85 -31.63
CA GLU A 63 -1.31 15.25 -32.07
C GLU A 63 -2.54 16.07 -31.69
N GLU A 64 -3.71 15.43 -31.63
CA GLU A 64 -4.97 16.02 -31.20
C GLU A 64 -5.14 15.92 -29.67
N PHE A 65 -5.02 17.04 -28.96
CA PHE A 65 -5.15 17.07 -27.49
C PHE A 65 -6.50 16.54 -26.98
N ARG A 66 -7.54 16.54 -27.82
CA ARG A 66 -8.86 15.96 -27.50
C ARG A 66 -8.81 14.45 -27.29
N ASN A 67 -7.78 13.80 -27.82
CA ASN A 67 -7.52 12.38 -27.61
C ASN A 67 -6.69 12.13 -26.35
N TRP A 68 -6.25 13.17 -25.64
CA TRP A 68 -5.50 12.99 -24.40
C TRP A 68 -6.44 12.65 -23.25
N ASP A 69 -5.99 11.76 -22.37
CA ASP A 69 -6.69 11.36 -21.16
C ASP A 69 -5.76 11.51 -19.96
N CYS A 70 -6.29 11.43 -18.75
CA CYS A 70 -5.51 11.50 -17.52
C CYS A 70 -4.70 10.20 -17.32
N ILE A 71 -3.42 10.25 -17.64
CA ILE A 71 -2.51 9.08 -17.54
C ILE A 71 -1.78 8.98 -16.20
N LYS A 72 -1.74 10.08 -15.43
CA LYS A 72 -1.14 10.09 -14.10
C LYS A 72 -1.68 11.24 -13.26
N ILE A 73 -2.09 10.94 -12.03
CA ILE A 73 -2.34 11.94 -10.98
C ILE A 73 -1.10 11.97 -10.10
N LYS A 74 -0.46 13.14 -9.95
CA LYS A 74 0.65 13.30 -9.00
C LYS A 74 0.12 13.68 -7.63
N ASN A 75 0.68 13.06 -6.59
CA ASN A 75 0.40 13.35 -5.18
C ASN A 75 -1.11 13.40 -4.87
N PRO A 76 -1.90 12.35 -5.19
CA PRO A 76 -3.33 12.35 -4.91
C PRO A 76 -3.58 12.49 -3.41
N ILE A 77 -4.49 13.39 -3.03
CA ILE A 77 -4.94 13.55 -1.65
C ILE A 77 -6.36 13.02 -1.50
N SER A 78 -6.71 12.58 -0.29
CA SER A 78 -8.09 12.17 0.00
C SER A 78 -9.03 13.35 -0.20
N ILE A 79 -10.22 13.11 -0.75
CA ILE A 79 -11.26 14.14 -0.88
C ILE A 79 -11.63 14.80 0.46
N PHE A 80 -11.42 14.10 1.58
CA PHE A 80 -11.68 14.61 2.92
C PHE A 80 -10.72 15.73 3.34
N TYR A 81 -9.60 15.95 2.63
CA TYR A 81 -8.72 17.09 2.90
C TYR A 81 -9.38 18.44 2.59
N HIS A 82 -10.44 18.47 1.78
CA HIS A 82 -11.22 19.68 1.52
C HIS A 82 -12.20 20.03 2.65
N LEU A 83 -12.39 19.12 3.61
CA LEU A 83 -13.25 19.38 4.76
C LEU A 83 -12.49 20.16 5.84
N PRO A 84 -13.20 20.97 6.64
CA PRO A 84 -12.67 21.55 7.87
C PRO A 84 -12.01 20.50 8.77
N GLU A 85 -10.96 20.91 9.48
CA GLU A 85 -10.11 20.02 10.28
C GLU A 85 -10.90 19.16 11.28
N ASN A 86 -11.84 19.75 12.01
CA ASN A 86 -12.69 19.04 12.97
C ASN A 86 -13.55 17.93 12.34
N LEU A 87 -13.98 18.08 11.08
CA LEU A 87 -14.71 17.05 10.35
C LEU A 87 -13.76 15.98 9.81
N ARG A 88 -12.60 16.40 9.31
CA ARG A 88 -11.54 15.49 8.85
C ARG A 88 -11.09 14.57 9.98
N GLU A 89 -10.87 15.09 11.19
CA GLU A 89 -10.53 14.29 12.38
C GLU A 89 -11.60 13.25 12.71
N LYS A 90 -12.88 13.65 12.72
CA LYS A 90 -14.00 12.73 12.95
C LYS A 90 -14.03 11.61 11.89
N ILE A 91 -13.85 11.96 10.62
CA ILE A 91 -13.82 10.95 9.55
C ILE A 91 -12.62 10.01 9.72
N LEU A 92 -11.43 10.55 9.96
CA LEU A 92 -10.24 9.73 10.18
C LEU A 92 -10.40 8.76 11.35
N SER A 93 -11.05 9.20 12.44
CA SER A 93 -11.36 8.32 13.59
C SER A 93 -12.27 7.14 13.25
N LEU A 94 -13.10 7.26 12.20
CA LEU A 94 -14.03 6.21 11.75
C LEU A 94 -13.41 5.25 10.72
N VAL A 95 -12.47 5.73 9.90
CA VAL A 95 -11.92 4.97 8.77
C VAL A 95 -10.81 3.99 9.20
N GLY A 96 -10.21 4.21 10.38
CA GLY A 96 -9.21 3.32 10.99
C GLY A 96 -7.83 3.98 11.16
N LYS A 97 -6.80 3.17 11.42
CA LYS A 97 -5.42 3.66 11.63
C LYS A 97 -4.64 3.71 10.33
N LYS A 98 -3.94 4.82 10.07
CA LYS A 98 -2.95 4.92 8.98
C LYS A 98 -1.70 4.11 9.35
N ILE A 99 -1.21 3.26 8.45
CA ILE A 99 0.08 2.59 8.61
C ILE A 99 1.18 3.62 8.37
N LEU A 100 1.91 3.97 9.43
CA LEU A 100 3.06 4.90 9.36
C LEU A 100 4.37 4.17 9.07
N TYR A 101 4.49 2.94 9.55
CA TYR A 101 5.69 2.13 9.42
C TYR A 101 5.32 0.64 9.39
N LEU A 102 6.03 -0.12 8.56
CA LEU A 102 5.90 -1.57 8.46
C LEU A 102 7.28 -2.17 8.25
N SER A 103 7.64 -3.15 9.07
CA SER A 103 8.85 -3.94 8.90
C SER A 103 8.61 -5.42 9.13
N THR A 104 9.49 -6.23 8.56
CA THR A 104 9.51 -7.67 8.77
C THR A 104 10.94 -8.08 9.09
N GLU A 105 11.12 -8.80 10.17
CA GLU A 105 12.43 -9.21 10.65
C GLU A 105 12.47 -10.73 10.86
N SER A 106 13.59 -11.34 10.49
CA SER A 106 13.82 -12.77 10.69
C SER A 106 14.66 -12.97 11.93
N TYR A 107 14.19 -13.82 12.83
CA TYR A 107 14.87 -14.15 14.07
C TYR A 107 15.01 -15.65 14.22
N GLU A 108 16.20 -16.10 14.66
CA GLU A 108 16.34 -17.44 15.21
C GLU A 108 15.82 -17.43 16.65
N TYR A 109 14.72 -18.16 16.87
CA TYR A 109 14.10 -18.31 18.17
C TYR A 109 14.37 -19.72 18.70
N LYS A 110 14.87 -19.80 19.94
CA LYS A 110 15.10 -21.05 20.67
C LYS A 110 14.55 -20.88 22.07
N LEU A 111 13.56 -21.69 22.43
CA LEU A 111 13.01 -21.73 23.77
C LEU A 111 14.00 -22.48 24.67
N LEU A 112 14.66 -21.78 25.60
CA LEU A 112 15.65 -22.40 26.48
C LEU A 112 15.00 -23.18 27.62
N LYS A 113 13.85 -22.70 28.13
CA LYS A 113 13.09 -23.32 29.22
C LYS A 113 11.58 -23.12 29.01
N PRO A 114 10.73 -24.07 29.45
CA PRO A 114 9.28 -23.85 29.47
C PRO A 114 8.93 -22.57 30.24
N GLY A 115 8.01 -21.76 29.70
CA GLY A 115 7.61 -20.47 30.28
C GLY A 115 8.63 -19.33 30.10
N SER A 116 9.79 -19.59 29.48
CA SER A 116 10.70 -18.50 29.08
C SER A 116 10.10 -17.69 27.93
N HIS A 117 10.50 -16.43 27.83
CA HIS A 117 10.11 -15.53 26.75
C HIS A 117 11.35 -14.77 26.28
N LYS A 118 11.29 -14.28 25.03
CA LYS A 118 12.34 -13.44 24.46
C LYS A 118 11.82 -12.02 24.30
N ILE A 119 12.57 -11.06 24.83
CA ILE A 119 12.31 -9.64 24.62
C ILE A 119 13.18 -9.18 23.46
N LEU A 120 12.57 -8.52 22.47
CA LEU A 120 13.20 -7.96 21.29
C LEU A 120 12.95 -6.46 21.25
N GLU A 121 14.00 -5.69 20.97
CA GLU A 121 13.92 -4.26 20.69
C GLU A 121 13.51 -4.04 19.23
N LEU A 122 12.76 -2.98 18.96
CA LEU A 122 12.32 -2.62 17.61
C LEU A 122 13.45 -1.87 16.85
N LYS A 123 14.52 -2.58 16.49
CA LYS A 123 15.77 -1.97 16.01
C LYS A 123 15.67 -1.26 14.66
N ASN A 124 14.76 -1.69 13.79
CA ASN A 124 14.66 -1.10 12.44
C ASN A 124 13.71 0.10 12.36
N VAL A 125 13.12 0.54 13.48
CA VAL A 125 12.24 1.70 13.51
C VAL A 125 13.08 2.97 13.39
N SER A 126 12.75 3.83 12.43
CA SER A 126 13.47 5.10 12.25
C SER A 126 13.20 6.06 13.41
N LYS A 127 14.12 7.01 13.64
CA LYS A 127 13.99 8.04 14.68
C LYS A 127 12.69 8.83 14.55
N ASP A 128 12.32 9.23 13.32
CA ASP A 128 11.08 9.96 13.06
C ASP A 128 9.83 9.20 13.55
N ILE A 129 9.81 7.87 13.40
CA ILE A 129 8.69 7.04 13.88
C ILE A 129 8.72 6.93 15.40
N LEU A 130 9.90 6.80 16.01
CA LEU A 130 10.05 6.79 17.48
C LEU A 130 9.57 8.12 18.09
N GLU A 131 9.87 9.26 17.45
CA GLU A 131 9.40 10.58 17.87
C GLU A 131 7.87 10.68 17.80
N ILE A 132 7.25 10.18 16.73
CA ILE A 132 5.77 10.13 16.61
C ILE A 132 5.15 9.24 17.70
N LEU A 133 5.78 8.11 18.04
CA LEU A 133 5.28 7.23 19.11
C LEU A 133 5.37 7.92 20.49
N GLN A 134 6.36 8.79 20.71
CA GLN A 134 6.51 9.51 21.97
C GLN A 134 5.59 10.74 22.10
N ASP A 135 4.96 11.19 21.01
CA ASP A 135 4.01 12.29 21.04
C ASP A 135 2.72 11.88 21.77
N LYS A 136 2.44 12.55 22.90
CA LYS A 136 1.26 12.30 23.74
C LYS A 136 -0.06 12.66 23.05
N ASN A 137 -0.02 13.51 22.02
CA ASN A 137 -1.20 13.88 21.25
C ASN A 137 -1.46 12.90 20.10
N ALA A 138 -0.50 12.04 19.76
CA ALA A 138 -0.63 11.08 18.68
C ALA A 138 -1.34 9.82 19.18
N ASP A 139 -2.52 9.54 18.63
CA ASP A 139 -3.27 8.30 18.88
C ASP A 139 -2.65 7.14 18.05
N CYS A 140 -1.46 6.71 18.44
CA CYS A 140 -0.69 5.65 17.78
C CYS A 140 -0.97 4.27 18.38
N SER A 141 -0.89 3.25 17.53
CA SER A 141 -1.00 1.85 17.95
C SER A 141 0.05 1.03 17.22
N ILE A 142 0.65 0.07 17.94
CA ILE A 142 1.62 -0.87 17.38
C ILE A 142 0.93 -2.22 17.26
N PHE A 143 1.16 -2.90 16.15
CA PHE A 143 0.67 -4.26 15.91
C PHE A 143 1.85 -5.14 15.51
N ALA A 144 1.88 -6.37 16.01
CA ALA A 144 2.93 -7.33 15.72
C ALA A 144 2.34 -8.71 15.49
N THR A 145 3.00 -9.50 14.66
CA THR A 145 2.68 -10.90 14.43
C THR A 145 3.97 -11.69 14.23
N VAL A 146 3.97 -12.96 14.65
CA VAL A 146 5.10 -13.88 14.49
C VAL A 146 4.65 -15.03 13.61
N VAL A 147 5.49 -15.38 12.63
CA VAL A 147 5.21 -16.45 11.67
C VAL A 147 6.38 -17.42 11.67
N ASP A 148 6.10 -18.69 11.96
CA ASP A 148 7.09 -19.76 11.76
C ASP A 148 7.27 -20.04 10.27
N LYS A 149 8.45 -19.67 9.76
CA LYS A 149 8.82 -19.89 8.36
C LYS A 149 9.19 -21.35 8.07
N LYS A 150 9.71 -22.09 9.05
CA LYS A 150 10.17 -23.47 8.85
C LYS A 150 9.02 -24.47 8.91
N LYS A 151 7.94 -24.16 9.64
CA LYS A 151 6.78 -25.04 9.87
C LYS A 151 7.17 -26.45 10.32
N ALA A 152 8.36 -26.61 10.91
CA ALA A 152 8.97 -27.91 11.07
C ALA A 152 8.26 -28.73 12.15
N ASN A 153 7.70 -28.06 13.16
CA ASN A 153 7.22 -28.69 14.39
C ASN A 153 5.78 -28.33 14.79
N ASN A 154 5.02 -27.59 13.96
CA ASN A 154 3.72 -27.01 14.34
C ASN A 154 3.78 -26.18 15.65
N ASP A 155 4.90 -25.52 15.90
CA ASP A 155 5.07 -24.66 17.07
C ASP A 155 4.12 -23.45 16.98
N ILE A 156 3.46 -23.13 18.11
CA ILE A 156 2.58 -21.96 18.23
C ILE A 156 3.35 -20.88 18.98
N PHE A 157 3.52 -19.74 18.33
CA PHE A 157 4.14 -18.56 18.93
C PHE A 157 3.07 -17.55 19.28
N ASN A 158 3.24 -16.90 20.43
CA ASN A 158 2.48 -15.71 20.78
C ASN A 158 3.43 -14.51 20.85
N CYS A 159 2.95 -13.35 20.42
CA CYS A 159 3.70 -12.12 20.57
C CYS A 159 2.88 -11.03 21.24
N GLN A 160 3.52 -10.28 22.11
CA GLN A 160 2.92 -9.19 22.86
C GLN A 160 3.78 -7.95 22.75
N ILE A 161 3.13 -6.80 22.64
CA ILE A 161 3.82 -5.52 22.63
C ILE A 161 3.84 -5.00 24.05
N PHE A 162 5.03 -4.77 24.58
CA PHE A 162 5.25 -4.15 25.87
C PHE A 162 5.69 -2.71 25.66
N TRP A 163 4.84 -1.76 26.03
CA TRP A 163 5.08 -0.34 25.80
C TRP A 163 4.67 0.51 27.00
N PRO A 164 5.54 0.64 28.02
CA PRO A 164 5.28 1.47 29.17
C PRO A 164 5.50 2.97 28.84
N PRO A 165 4.88 3.89 29.59
CA PRO A 165 5.01 5.34 29.37
C PRO A 165 6.47 5.80 29.39
N ASN A 166 6.84 6.70 28.48
CA ASN A 166 8.18 7.28 28.33
C ASN A 166 9.31 6.26 28.07
N GLN A 167 8.98 5.05 27.60
CA GLN A 167 9.97 4.07 27.16
C GLN A 167 9.71 3.66 25.72
N GLU A 168 10.74 3.13 25.08
CA GLU A 168 10.60 2.53 23.76
C GLU A 168 9.80 1.22 23.83
N PRO A 169 8.90 0.99 22.86
CA PRO A 169 8.14 -0.25 22.77
C PRO A 169 9.08 -1.45 22.51
N LYS A 170 8.72 -2.59 23.09
CA LYS A 170 9.44 -3.86 22.96
C LYS A 170 8.48 -4.97 22.54
N LEU A 171 8.99 -5.95 21.82
CA LEU A 171 8.24 -7.15 21.44
C LEU A 171 8.63 -8.30 22.35
N ILE A 172 7.64 -8.95 22.97
CA ILE A 172 7.83 -10.15 23.78
C ILE A 172 7.29 -11.33 22.97
N ILE A 173 8.12 -12.36 22.77
CA ILE A 173 7.72 -13.60 22.07
C ILE A 173 7.77 -14.77 23.05
N HIS A 174 6.64 -15.47 23.15
CA HIS A 174 6.44 -16.70 23.91
C HIS A 174 6.36 -17.89 22.96
#